data_AF-Q029S1-F1
#
_entry.id   AF-Q029S1-F1
#
_cell.length_a   1.000
_cell.length_b   1.000
_cell.length_c   1.000
_cell.angle_alpha   90.00
_cell.angle_beta   90.00
_cell.angle_gamma   90.00
#
_symmetry.space_group_name_H-M   'P 1'
#
loop_
_entity.id
_entity.type
_entity.pdbx_description
1 polymer ?
#
loop_
_entity_poly.entity_id
_entity_poly.type
_entity_poly.pdbx_seq_one_letter_code
_entity_poly.pdbx_strand_id
1 'polypeptide(L)'
;MKTRKLEIACPQCGSKEVFYSCTPGCCFNHVCSDCGTTFEPATTATGRTAQGIIPPDPLPDATDPTAECARCTSTEVYMTPDGACVCAKCGSLLTLELTEIAPG
;
A
#
# COMPACT_ATOMS: atom_id res chain seq x y z
N MET A 1 7.11 7.80 -15.36
CA MET A 1 5.92 6.96 -15.18
C MET A 1 5.06 7.56 -14.08
N LYS A 2 3.86 8.04 -14.41
CA LYS A 2 2.90 8.53 -13.41
C LYS A 2 2.36 7.36 -12.59
N THR A 3 2.29 7.52 -11.28
CA THR A 3 1.68 6.56 -10.36
C THR A 3 0.41 7.11 -9.73
N ARG A 4 -0.36 6.25 -9.09
CA ARG A 4 -1.54 6.59 -8.28
C ARG A 4 -1.36 6.11 -6.84
N LYS A 5 -2.22 6.60 -5.93
CA LYS A 5 -2.26 6.12 -4.55
C LYS A 5 -2.45 4.59 -4.49
N LEU A 6 -1.99 3.99 -3.40
CA LEU A 6 -2.21 2.56 -3.17
C LEU A 6 -3.72 2.31 -2.97
N GLU A 7 -4.27 1.35 -3.69
CA GLU A 7 -5.64 0.87 -3.48
C GLU A 7 -5.59 -0.55 -2.95
N ILE A 8 -6.21 -0.79 -1.80
CA ILE A 8 -6.32 -2.11 -1.17
C ILE A 8 -7.81 -2.42 -1.02
N ALA A 9 -8.25 -3.55 -1.57
CA ALA A 9 -9.59 -4.06 -1.32
C ALA A 9 -9.58 -4.93 -0.07
N CYS A 10 -10.63 -4.83 0.74
CA CYS A 10 -10.84 -5.67 1.90
C CYS A 10 -10.86 -7.16 1.47
N PRO A 11 -10.06 -8.03 2.10
CA PRO A 11 -10.01 -9.45 1.73
C PRO A 11 -11.29 -10.21 2.07
N GLN A 12 -12.12 -9.65 2.97
CA GLN A 12 -13.35 -10.28 3.43
C GLN A 12 -14.58 -9.91 2.59
N CYS A 13 -14.78 -8.61 2.31
CA CYS A 13 -15.99 -8.12 1.61
C CYS A 13 -15.71 -7.49 0.25
N GLY A 14 -14.44 -7.30 -0.13
CA GLY A 14 -14.05 -6.67 -1.39
C GLY A 14 -14.21 -5.14 -1.46
N SER A 15 -14.70 -4.50 -0.39
CA SER A 15 -14.82 -3.03 -0.33
C SER A 15 -13.47 -2.34 -0.45
N LYS A 16 -13.45 -1.18 -1.08
CA LYS A 16 -12.27 -0.29 -1.17
C LYS A 16 -12.25 0.80 -0.10
N GLU A 17 -13.29 0.88 0.74
CA GLU A 17 -13.35 1.78 1.88
C GLU A 17 -12.46 1.24 2.99
N VAL A 18 -11.15 1.40 2.81
CA VAL A 18 -10.08 0.91 3.68
C VAL A 18 -9.25 2.11 4.09
N PHE A 19 -9.06 2.28 5.40
CA PHE A 19 -8.24 3.35 5.94
C PHE A 19 -7.14 2.80 6.83
N TYR A 20 -6.01 3.49 6.81
CA TYR A 20 -4.89 3.23 7.70
C TYR A 20 -5.25 3.69 9.12
N SER A 21 -5.14 2.79 10.10
CA SER A 21 -5.63 3.04 11.46
C SER A 21 -4.53 3.37 12.47
N CYS A 22 -3.26 3.25 12.08
CA CYS A 22 -2.12 3.45 12.97
C CYS A 22 -1.52 4.85 12.83
N THR A 23 -0.67 5.26 13.78
CA THR A 23 0.26 6.37 13.51
C THR A 23 1.23 5.92 12.42
N PRO A 24 1.50 6.72 11.36
CA PRO A 24 2.45 6.36 10.30
C PRO A 24 3.80 5.91 10.86
N GLY A 25 4.23 4.69 10.53
CA GLY A 25 5.51 4.11 10.98
C GLY A 25 5.46 3.31 12.29
N CYS A 26 4.30 3.15 12.93
CA CYS A 26 4.15 2.32 14.15
C CYS A 26 3.64 0.89 13.87
N CYS A 27 2.73 0.73 12.91
CA CYS A 27 2.17 -0.56 12.47
C CYS A 27 1.56 -0.36 11.07
N PHE A 28 1.46 -1.40 10.24
CA PHE A 28 0.81 -1.29 8.93
C PHE A 28 -0.68 -1.66 8.96
N ASN A 29 -1.34 -1.55 10.12
CA ASN A 29 -2.74 -1.99 10.24
C ASN A 29 -3.73 -1.08 9.49
N HIS A 30 -4.61 -1.73 8.74
CA HIS A 30 -5.72 -1.12 8.01
C HIS A 30 -7.03 -1.72 8.50
N VAL A 31 -8.10 -0.93 8.36
CA VAL A 31 -9.45 -1.31 8.76
C VAL A 31 -10.40 -1.06 7.59
N CYS A 32 -11.26 -2.03 7.30
CA CYS A 32 -12.36 -1.86 6.36
C CYS A 32 -13.54 -1.15 7.04
N SER A 33 -13.99 -0.02 6.49
CA SER A 33 -15.13 0.74 7.00
C SER A 33 -16.46 -0.02 6.92
N ASP A 34 -16.59 -0.94 5.95
CA ASP A 34 -17.86 -1.61 5.69
C ASP A 34 -18.11 -2.82 6.60
N CYS A 35 -17.07 -3.60 6.90
CA CYS A 35 -17.20 -4.86 7.64
C CYS A 35 -16.28 -4.97 8.86
N GLY A 36 -15.51 -3.94 9.19
CA GLY A 36 -14.63 -3.92 10.36
C GLY A 36 -13.41 -4.83 10.29
N THR A 37 -13.24 -5.60 9.21
CA THR A 37 -12.08 -6.49 9.03
C THR A 37 -10.79 -5.68 9.08
N THR A 38 -9.81 -6.17 9.84
CA THR A 38 -8.47 -5.58 9.93
C THR A 38 -7.46 -6.45 9.21
N PHE A 39 -6.40 -5.83 8.70
CA PHE A 39 -5.31 -6.52 8.00
C PHE A 39 -4.08 -5.62 7.87
N GLU A 40 -2.93 -6.24 7.61
CA GLU A 40 -1.67 -5.55 7.37
C GLU A 40 -1.16 -5.85 5.95
N PRO A 41 -0.88 -4.82 5.12
CA PRO A 41 -0.18 -5.01 3.86
C PRO A 41 1.32 -5.24 4.12
N ALA A 42 1.82 -6.36 3.61
CA ALA A 42 3.23 -6.69 3.54
C ALA A 42 3.70 -6.62 2.08
N THR A 43 4.92 -6.14 1.84
CA THR A 43 5.51 -6.18 0.50
C THR A 43 6.66 -7.16 0.39
N THR A 44 6.90 -7.67 -0.82
CA THR A 44 8.12 -8.40 -1.17
C THR A 44 8.74 -7.78 -2.42
N ALA A 45 10.08 -7.63 -2.44
CA ALA A 45 10.77 -7.12 -3.61
C ALA A 45 10.77 -8.15 -4.74
N THR A 46 10.33 -7.74 -5.94
CA THR A 46 10.31 -8.62 -7.12
C THR A 46 11.69 -8.82 -7.75
N GLY A 47 12.74 -8.17 -7.23
CA GLY A 47 14.07 -8.08 -7.84
C GLY A 47 14.16 -7.11 -9.03
N ARG A 48 13.03 -6.57 -9.51
CA ARG A 48 12.98 -5.60 -10.62
C ARG A 48 12.89 -4.16 -10.12
N THR A 49 13.31 -3.22 -10.96
CA THR A 49 13.26 -1.78 -10.69
C THR A 49 12.63 -1.01 -11.83
N ALA A 50 11.90 0.06 -11.51
CA ALA A 50 11.42 1.06 -12.45
C ALA A 50 12.17 2.39 -12.25
N GLN A 51 12.21 3.22 -13.30
CA GLN A 51 12.83 4.54 -13.28
C GLN A 51 11.83 5.63 -13.67
N GLY A 52 12.17 6.87 -13.33
CA GLY A 52 11.36 8.06 -13.64
C GLY A 52 9.97 8.00 -13.00
N ILE A 53 9.85 7.42 -11.80
CA ILE A 53 8.60 7.33 -11.06
C ILE A 53 8.18 8.73 -10.64
N ILE A 54 6.95 9.10 -10.96
CA ILE A 54 6.35 10.39 -10.62
C ILE A 54 5.26 10.09 -9.59
N PRO A 55 5.43 10.47 -8.31
CA PRO A 55 4.44 10.29 -7.26
C PRO A 55 3.05 10.82 -7.65
N PRO A 56 1.96 10.30 -7.06
CA PRO A 56 0.64 10.85 -7.26
C PRO A 56 0.54 12.30 -6.78
N ASP A 57 -0.33 13.07 -7.42
CA ASP A 57 -0.68 14.44 -7.02
C ASP A 57 -2.24 14.53 -6.94
N PRO A 58 -2.82 14.76 -5.74
CA PRO A 58 -2.14 14.98 -4.46
C PRO A 58 -1.45 13.71 -3.93
N LEU A 59 -0.46 13.92 -3.06
CA LEU A 59 0.14 12.84 -2.27
C LEU A 59 -0.92 12.18 -1.36
N PRO A 60 -0.70 10.92 -0.94
CA PRO A 60 -1.55 10.29 0.07
C PRO A 60 -1.54 11.09 1.37
N ASP A 61 -2.70 11.21 2.01
CA ASP A 61 -2.83 11.72 3.37
C ASP A 61 -2.58 10.61 4.41
N ALA A 62 -2.71 10.96 5.69
CA ALA A 62 -2.41 10.04 6.79
C ALA A 62 -3.40 8.87 6.94
N THR A 63 -4.54 8.91 6.25
CA THR A 63 -5.60 7.90 6.33
C THR A 63 -5.66 7.00 5.10
N ASP A 64 -5.08 7.45 3.98
CA ASP A 64 -4.96 6.64 2.77
C ASP A 64 -4.19 5.33 3.03
N PRO A 65 -4.53 4.25 2.29
CA PRO A 65 -3.77 3.00 2.37
C PRO A 65 -2.28 3.18 2.07
N THR A 66 -1.44 2.48 2.84
CA THR A 66 0.01 2.54 2.71
C THR A 66 0.66 1.18 2.96
N ALA A 67 1.90 1.01 2.53
CA ALA A 67 2.69 -0.19 2.79
C ALA A 67 4.18 0.19 2.87
N GLU A 68 4.95 -0.60 3.62
CA GLU A 68 6.40 -0.45 3.66
C GLU A 68 7.05 -1.03 2.41
N CYS A 69 8.06 -0.35 1.85
CA CYS A 69 8.92 -0.95 0.84
C CYS A 69 9.88 -1.98 1.46
N ALA A 70 9.74 -3.26 1.08
CA ALA A 70 10.60 -4.36 1.52
C ALA A 70 12.11 -4.19 1.22
N ARG A 71 12.49 -3.23 0.36
CA ARG A 71 13.88 -2.97 0.01
C ARG A 71 14.52 -1.85 0.83
N CYS A 72 13.79 -0.77 1.09
CA CYS A 72 14.37 0.47 1.65
C CYS A 72 13.55 1.10 2.77
N THR A 73 12.53 0.40 3.28
CA THR A 73 11.68 0.78 4.42
C THR A 73 10.92 2.10 4.27
N SER A 74 10.88 2.65 3.06
CA SER A 74 10.09 3.85 2.76
C SER A 74 8.63 3.51 2.54
N THR A 75 7.74 4.39 2.99
CA THR A 75 6.29 4.33 2.76
C THR A 75 5.85 5.01 1.45
N GLU A 76 6.79 5.49 0.63
CA GLU A 76 6.51 6.03 -0.71
C GLU A 76 6.21 4.92 -1.73
N VAL A 77 5.29 4.02 -1.38
CA VAL A 77 4.83 2.91 -2.19
C VAL A 77 3.52 3.31 -2.87
N TYR A 78 3.54 3.26 -4.20
CA TYR A 78 2.43 3.68 -5.06
C TYR A 78 2.08 2.59 -6.06
N MET A 79 0.96 2.75 -6.76
CA MET A 79 0.57 1.85 -7.83
C MET A 79 0.90 2.43 -9.20
N THR A 80 1.44 1.60 -10.07
CA THR A 80 1.58 1.90 -11.50
C THR A 80 0.20 1.81 -12.19
N PRO A 81 0.05 2.35 -13.42
CA PRO A 81 -1.22 2.29 -14.15
C PRO A 81 -1.69 0.86 -14.45
N ASP A 82 -0.77 -0.08 -14.62
CA ASP A 82 -1.01 -1.52 -14.82
C ASP A 82 -1.26 -2.29 -13.50
N GLY A 83 -1.22 -1.60 -12.36
CA GLY A 83 -1.61 -2.16 -11.07
C GLY A 83 -0.48 -2.78 -10.24
N ALA A 84 0.78 -2.71 -10.69
CA ALA A 84 1.92 -3.15 -9.91
C ALA A 84 2.25 -2.13 -8.80
N CYS A 85 2.83 -2.61 -7.69
CA CYS A 85 3.34 -1.73 -6.64
C CYS A 85 4.78 -1.31 -6.93
N VAL A 86 5.10 -0.05 -6.69
CA VAL A 86 6.43 0.52 -6.90
C VAL A 86 6.80 1.50 -5.79
N CYS A 87 8.03 1.42 -5.29
CA CYS A 87 8.57 2.42 -4.37
C CYS A 87 9.17 3.60 -5.14
N ALA A 88 8.66 4.82 -4.94
CA ALA A 88 9.19 6.02 -5.60
C ALA A 88 10.60 6.40 -5.11
N LYS A 89 10.96 6.05 -3.86
CA LYS A 89 12.27 6.37 -3.28
C LYS A 89 13.41 5.54 -3.87
N CYS A 90 13.25 4.22 -4.02
CA CYS A 90 14.32 3.33 -4.48
C CYS A 90 14.06 2.66 -5.84
N GLY A 91 12.88 2.88 -6.42
CA GLY A 91 12.48 2.33 -7.71
C GLY A 91 12.11 0.84 -7.69
N SER A 92 12.13 0.16 -6.53
CA SER A 92 11.83 -1.28 -6.48
C SER A 92 10.38 -1.54 -6.87
N LEU A 93 10.17 -2.53 -7.76
CA LEU A 93 8.87 -3.13 -8.00
C LEU A 93 8.59 -4.17 -6.92
N LEU A 94 7.36 -4.15 -6.40
CA LEU A 94 6.95 -4.90 -5.22
C LEU A 94 5.71 -5.75 -5.52
N THR A 95 5.62 -6.93 -4.92
CA THR A 95 4.34 -7.61 -4.68
C THR A 95 3.75 -7.13 -3.36
N LEU A 96 2.43 -7.12 -3.27
CA LEU A 96 1.66 -6.75 -2.08
C LEU A 96 0.84 -7.95 -1.65
N GLU A 97 0.94 -8.33 -0.38
CA GLU A 97 0.17 -9.39 0.25
C GLU A 97 -0.54 -8.83 1.49
N LEU A 98 -1.69 -9.39 1.86
CA LEU A 98 -2.42 -9.01 3.06
C LEU A 98 -2.23 -10.11 4.12
N THR A 99 -1.75 -9.70 5.29
CA THR A 99 -1.43 -10.56 6.44
C THR A 99 -2.23 -10.11 7.66
N GLU A 100 -2.11 -10.85 8.77
CA GLU A 100 -2.77 -10.54 10.05
C GLU A 100 -4.27 -10.23 9.90
N ILE A 101 -4.94 -10.97 9.00
CA ILE A 101 -6.35 -10.73 8.68
C ILE A 101 -7.19 -11.17 9.88
N ALA A 102 -7.89 -10.22 10.50
CA ALA A 102 -8.85 -10.49 11.56
C ALA A 102 -10.26 -10.04 11.13
N PRO A 103 -11.28 -10.92 11.25
CA PRO A 103 -12.65 -10.55 10.93
C PRO A 103 -13.18 -9.49 11.90
N GLY A 104 -14.04 -8.61 11.37
CA GLY A 104 -14.76 -7.60 12.15
C GLY A 104 -16.02 -8.11 12.84
#